data_AF-A0A2G3K6G6-F1
#
_entry.id   AF-A0A2G3K6G6-F1
#
_cell.length_a   1.000
_cell.length_b   1.000
_cell.length_c   1.000
_cell.angle_alpha   90.00
_cell.angle_beta   90.00
_cell.angle_gamma   90.00
#
_symmetry.space_group_name_H-M   'P 1'
#
loop_
_entity.id
_entity.type
_entity.pdbx_description
1 polymer ?
#
loop_
_entity_poly.entity_id
_entity_poly.type
_entity_poly.pdbx_seq_one_letter_code
_entity_poly.pdbx_strand_id
1 'polypeptide(L)'
;MKSLLIAAALISTAAMADEPATAQPAAAKHSCAQPELPGKLASEMKKKSFTKRFKEYGECMKKYIDDQSAAMKAANDAGNAAISEYNTFVKQVNDESNA
;
A
#
# COMPACT_ATOMS: atom_id res chain seq x y z
N MET A 1 -52.04 41.96 -0.16
CA MET A 1 -51.07 42.33 0.88
C MET A 1 -50.37 41.06 1.32
N LYS A 2 -49.05 41.00 1.13
CA LYS A 2 -48.19 39.87 1.48
C LYS A 2 -47.95 39.89 2.98
N SER A 3 -48.13 38.76 3.65
CA SER A 3 -47.42 38.44 4.89
C SER A 3 -46.89 37.02 4.77
N LEU A 4 -45.62 36.92 4.36
CA LEU A 4 -44.84 35.69 4.39
C LEU A 4 -44.64 35.30 5.86
N LEU A 5 -45.08 34.09 6.22
CA LEU A 5 -44.59 33.42 7.42
C LEU A 5 -43.19 32.88 7.12
N ILE A 6 -42.19 33.47 7.77
CA ILE A 6 -40.79 33.04 7.72
C ILE A 6 -40.67 31.78 8.57
N ALA A 7 -40.63 30.62 7.90
CA ALA A 7 -40.15 29.39 8.52
C ALA A 7 -38.63 29.50 8.66
N ALA A 8 -38.15 29.72 9.88
CA ALA A 8 -36.74 29.64 10.21
C ALA A 8 -36.28 28.18 10.08
N ALA A 9 -35.85 27.79 8.88
CA ALA A 9 -35.13 26.55 8.65
C ALA A 9 -33.78 26.66 9.36
N LEU A 10 -33.60 25.86 10.42
CA LEU A 10 -32.31 25.60 11.03
C LEU A 10 -31.44 24.93 9.96
N ILE A 11 -30.63 25.73 9.27
CA ILE A 11 -29.56 25.23 8.41
C ILE A 11 -28.50 24.69 9.37
N SER A 12 -28.62 23.41 9.73
CA SER A 12 -27.52 22.65 10.29
C SER A 12 -26.42 22.65 9.23
N THR A 13 -25.45 23.53 9.38
CA THR A 13 -24.18 23.47 8.66
C THR A 13 -23.55 22.13 9.01
N ALA A 14 -23.70 21.14 8.13
CA ALA A 14 -22.89 19.94 8.14
C ALA A 14 -21.45 20.41 7.94
N ALA A 15 -20.75 20.62 9.06
CA ALA A 15 -19.31 20.79 9.04
C ALA A 15 -18.75 19.50 8.46
N MET A 16 -18.36 19.55 7.19
CA MET A 16 -17.49 18.53 6.62
C MET A 16 -16.18 18.68 7.39
N ALA A 17 -16.02 17.86 8.43
CA ALA A 17 -14.73 17.68 9.05
C ALA A 17 -13.86 17.00 8.00
N ASP A 18 -12.97 17.76 7.36
CA ASP A 18 -11.82 17.21 6.67
C ASP A 18 -11.06 16.37 7.71
N GLU A 19 -11.26 15.04 7.67
CA GLU A 19 -10.42 14.13 8.44
C GLU A 19 -8.98 14.38 8.00
N PRO A 20 -8.05 14.64 8.95
CA PRO A 20 -6.67 14.86 8.60
C PRO A 20 -6.18 13.63 7.86
N ALA A 21 -5.78 13.82 6.59
CA ALA A 21 -5.17 12.77 5.79
C ALA A 21 -4.03 12.16 6.61
N THR A 22 -4.25 10.93 7.09
CA THR A 22 -3.25 10.23 7.88
C THR A 22 -2.07 9.98 6.96
N ALA A 23 -0.98 10.71 7.19
CA ALA A 23 0.25 10.53 6.43
C ALA A 23 0.66 9.05 6.56
N GLN A 24 0.58 8.30 5.45
CA GLN A 24 1.04 6.92 5.44
C GLN A 24 2.50 6.88 5.89
N PRO A 25 2.87 6.03 6.85
CA PRO A 25 4.26 5.88 7.26
C PRO A 25 5.11 5.59 6.02
N ALA A 26 6.12 6.43 5.77
CA ALA A 26 7.05 6.19 4.68
C ALA A 26 7.69 4.81 4.87
N ALA A 27 7.71 4.01 3.82
CA ALA A 27 8.32 2.69 3.85
C ALA A 27 9.76 2.78 4.40
N ALA A 28 10.07 1.94 5.39
CA ALA A 28 11.39 1.93 6.01
C ALA A 28 12.45 1.70 4.92
N LYS A 29 13.49 2.53 4.86
CA LYS A 29 14.55 2.34 3.87
C LYS A 29 15.44 1.16 4.29
N HIS A 30 15.84 0.32 3.33
CA HIS A 30 16.83 -0.73 3.60
C HIS A 30 18.24 -0.15 3.76
N SER A 31 19.07 -0.80 4.58
CA SER A 31 20.49 -0.48 4.75
C SER A 31 21.41 -1.36 3.89
N CYS A 32 20.85 -2.22 3.03
CA CYS A 32 21.61 -3.15 2.20
C CYS A 32 22.56 -2.42 1.23
N ALA A 33 23.86 -2.70 1.34
CA ALA A 33 24.89 -2.08 0.50
C ALA A 33 25.10 -2.91 -0.78
N GLN A 34 24.79 -2.32 -1.93
CA GLN A 34 25.04 -2.94 -3.23
C GLN A 34 26.56 -3.05 -3.48
N PRO A 35 27.09 -4.25 -3.78
CA PRO A 35 28.50 -4.38 -4.11
C PRO A 35 28.80 -3.84 -5.51
N GLU A 36 29.97 -3.24 -5.66
CA GLU A 36 30.48 -2.80 -6.96
C GLU A 36 30.79 -4.00 -7.86
N LEU A 37 30.42 -3.91 -9.14
CA LEU A 37 30.70 -4.96 -10.11
C LEU A 37 32.22 -5.05 -10.36
N PRO A 38 32.82 -6.25 -10.29
CA PRO A 38 34.27 -6.38 -10.36
C PRO A 38 34.85 -6.04 -11.75
N GLY A 39 34.01 -5.99 -12.80
CA GLY A 39 34.41 -5.74 -14.18
C GLY A 39 34.90 -7.01 -14.90
N LYS A 40 34.96 -6.97 -16.24
CA LYS A 40 35.32 -8.15 -17.06
C LYS A 40 36.77 -8.62 -16.87
N LEU A 41 37.68 -7.69 -16.55
CA LEU A 41 39.12 -7.94 -16.38
C LEU A 41 39.54 -8.01 -14.90
N ALA A 42 38.58 -8.25 -14.00
CA ALA A 42 38.87 -8.35 -12.57
C ALA A 42 39.82 -9.52 -12.26
N SER A 43 40.69 -9.34 -11.26
CA SER A 43 41.45 -10.45 -10.70
C SER A 43 40.52 -11.46 -10.00
N GLU A 44 40.96 -12.72 -9.91
CA GLU A 44 40.20 -13.79 -9.25
C GLU A 44 39.88 -13.48 -7.78
N MET A 45 40.79 -12.79 -7.08
CA MET A 45 40.56 -12.32 -5.72
C MET A 45 39.41 -11.29 -5.65
N LYS A 46 39.33 -10.34 -6.59
CA LYS A 46 38.23 -9.38 -6.67
C LYS A 46 36.90 -10.07 -6.97
N LYS A 47 36.89 -11.05 -7.89
CA LYS A 47 35.69 -11.85 -8.19
C LYS A 47 35.21 -12.63 -6.96
N LYS A 48 36.12 -13.29 -6.23
CA LYS A 48 35.79 -14.03 -5.00
C LYS A 48 35.23 -13.11 -3.90
N SER A 49 35.82 -11.93 -3.72
CA SER A 49 35.31 -10.93 -2.77
C SER A 49 33.93 -10.44 -3.18
N PHE A 50 33.71 -10.17 -4.47
CA PHE A 50 32.40 -9.79 -5.00
C PHE A 50 31.35 -10.86 -4.74
N THR A 51 31.62 -12.15 -5.03
CA THR A 51 30.65 -13.23 -4.79
C THR A 51 30.20 -13.29 -3.34
N LYS A 52 31.11 -13.10 -2.38
CA LYS A 52 30.77 -13.03 -0.94
C LYS A 52 29.83 -11.86 -0.64
N ARG A 53 30.20 -10.64 -1.06
CA ARG A 53 29.39 -9.44 -0.82
C ARG A 53 28.05 -9.48 -1.55
N PHE A 54 28.00 -10.09 -2.73
CA PHE A 54 26.77 -10.28 -3.49
C PHE A 54 25.79 -11.20 -2.77
N LYS A 55 26.30 -12.29 -2.15
CA LYS A 55 25.49 -13.16 -1.29
C LYS A 55 24.95 -12.40 -0.08
N GLU A 56 25.81 -11.67 0.63
CA GLU A 56 25.44 -10.85 1.80
C GLU A 56 24.37 -9.79 1.43
N TYR A 57 24.55 -9.10 0.31
CA TYR A 57 23.55 -8.15 -0.21
C TYR A 57 22.23 -8.84 -0.53
N GLY A 58 22.27 -9.99 -1.22
CA GLY A 58 21.09 -10.75 -1.58
C GLY A 58 20.33 -11.34 -0.38
N GLU A 59 21.01 -11.63 0.73
CA GLU A 59 20.39 -12.05 1.98
C GLU A 59 19.72 -10.86 2.69
N CYS A 60 20.41 -9.72 2.76
CA CYS A 60 19.86 -8.48 3.31
C CYS A 60 18.59 -8.04 2.57
N MET A 61 18.62 -8.04 1.25
CA MET A 61 17.46 -7.63 0.44
C MET A 61 16.27 -8.57 0.60
N LYS A 62 16.50 -9.89 0.69
CA LYS A 62 15.41 -10.84 0.95
C LYS A 62 14.73 -10.54 2.28
N LYS A 63 15.53 -10.36 3.35
CA LYS A 63 14.98 -10.01 4.66
C LYS A 63 14.15 -8.73 4.61
N TYR A 64 14.65 -7.68 3.94
CA TYR A 64 13.90 -6.44 3.80
C TYR A 64 12.57 -6.65 3.05
N ILE A 65 12.59 -7.43 1.96
CA ILE A 65 11.38 -7.74 1.20
C ILE A 65 10.38 -8.53 2.06
N ASP A 66 10.85 -9.51 2.84
CA ASP A 66 10.01 -10.29 3.74
C ASP A 66 9.38 -9.40 4.82
N ASP A 67 10.16 -8.52 5.43
CA ASP A 67 9.70 -7.57 6.46
C ASP A 67 8.64 -6.61 5.87
N GLN A 68 8.85 -6.09 4.66
CA GLN A 68 7.87 -5.22 3.98
C GLN A 68 6.62 -5.99 3.53
N SER A 69 6.77 -7.21 3.05
CA SER A 69 5.64 -8.08 2.67
C SER A 69 4.75 -8.37 3.87
N ALA A 70 5.35 -8.69 5.02
CA ALA A 70 4.64 -8.87 6.27
C ALA A 70 3.89 -7.60 6.70
N ALA A 71 4.52 -6.43 6.57
CA ALA A 71 3.88 -5.15 6.88
C ALA A 71 2.68 -4.82 5.96
N MET A 72 2.76 -5.17 4.68
CA MET A 72 1.68 -4.91 3.71
C MET A 72 0.54 -5.93 3.77
N LYS A 73 0.74 -7.09 4.42
CA LYS A 73 -0.24 -8.19 4.41
C LYS A 73 -1.62 -7.76 4.89
N ALA A 74 -1.72 -7.05 6.01
CA ALA A 74 -3.01 -6.63 6.56
C ALA A 74 -3.78 -5.69 5.61
N ALA A 75 -3.08 -4.76 4.95
CA ALA A 75 -3.70 -3.87 3.97
C ALA A 75 -4.18 -4.62 2.73
N ASN A 76 -3.39 -5.58 2.24
CA ASN A 76 -3.78 -6.45 1.13
C ASN A 76 -4.99 -7.33 1.48
N ASP A 77 -5.01 -7.91 2.68
CA ASP A 77 -6.12 -8.73 3.16
C ASP A 77 -7.42 -7.91 3.24
N ALA A 78 -7.35 -6.68 3.77
CA ALA A 78 -8.49 -5.77 3.84
C ALA A 78 -9.01 -5.38 2.45
N GLY A 79 -8.10 -5.05 1.51
CA GLY A 79 -8.48 -4.74 0.12
C GLY A 79 -9.14 -5.92 -0.58
N ASN A 80 -8.60 -7.13 -0.40
CA ASN A 80 -9.18 -8.35 -0.98
C ASN A 80 -10.55 -8.68 -0.38
N ALA A 81 -10.76 -8.42 0.91
CA ALA A 81 -12.06 -8.59 1.55
C ALA A 81 -13.12 -7.65 0.93
N ALA A 82 -12.79 -6.37 0.74
CA ALA A 82 -13.68 -5.41 0.10
C ALA A 82 -14.00 -5.78 -1.36
N ILE A 83 -13.01 -6.25 -2.12
CA ILE A 83 -13.22 -6.77 -3.48
C ILE A 83 -14.17 -7.97 -3.45
N SER A 84 -13.98 -8.90 -2.52
CA SER A 84 -14.86 -10.06 -2.39
C SER A 84 -16.29 -9.66 -2.07
N GLU A 85 -16.49 -8.71 -1.15
CA GLU A 85 -17.81 -8.20 -0.78
C GLU A 85 -18.53 -7.59 -1.99
N TYR A 86 -17.85 -6.71 -2.73
CA TYR A 86 -18.39 -6.11 -3.94
C TYR A 86 -18.76 -7.15 -5.00
N ASN A 87 -17.88 -8.13 -5.25
CA ASN A 87 -18.13 -9.18 -6.22
C ASN A 87 -19.33 -10.05 -5.84
N THR A 88 -19.50 -10.36 -4.55
CA THR A 88 -20.67 -11.06 -4.04
C THR A 88 -21.95 -10.26 -4.27
N PHE A 89 -21.93 -8.96 -3.98
CA PHE A 89 -23.09 -8.09 -4.19
C PHE A 89 -23.47 -7.99 -5.67
N VAL A 90 -22.50 -7.75 -6.56
CA VAL A 90 -22.75 -7.70 -8.01
C VAL A 90 -23.34 -9.01 -8.52
N LYS A 91 -22.86 -10.16 -8.02
CA LYS A 91 -23.45 -11.45 -8.38
C LYS A 91 -24.90 -11.56 -7.93
N GLN A 92 -25.23 -11.14 -6.70
CA GLN A 92 -26.61 -11.14 -6.21
C GLN A 92 -27.52 -10.27 -7.07
N VAL A 93 -27.10 -9.05 -7.42
CA VAL A 93 -27.85 -8.15 -8.30
C VAL A 93 -28.09 -8.78 -9.68
N ASN A 94 -27.07 -9.42 -10.25
CA ASN A 94 -27.21 -10.10 -11.53
C ASN A 94 -28.15 -11.31 -11.43
N ASP A 95 -28.08 -12.08 -10.34
CA ASP A 95 -28.95 -13.23 -10.12
C ASP A 95 -30.41 -12.77 -9.95
N GLU A 96 -30.67 -11.67 -9.23
CA GLU A 96 -32.01 -11.06 -9.08
C GLU A 96 -32.53 -10.44 -10.38
N SER A 97 -31.67 -9.84 -11.20
CA SER A 97 -32.07 -9.23 -12.48
C SER A 97 -32.38 -10.24 -13.58
N ASN A 98 -31.93 -11.49 -13.44
CA ASN A 98 -32.15 -12.56 -14.43
C ASN A 98 -33.11 -13.66 -13.92
N ALA A 99 -33.71 -13.47 -12.74
CA ALA A 99 -34.76 -14.31 -12.17
C ALA A 99 -36.15 -13.76 -12.50
#